data_AF-A0A521S0E9-F1
#
_entry.id   AF-A0A521S0E9-F1
#
_cell.length_a   1.000
_cell.length_b   1.000
_cell.length_c   1.000
_cell.angle_alpha   90.00
_cell.angle_beta   90.00
_cell.angle_gamma   90.00
#
_symmetry.space_group_name_H-M   'P 1'
#
loop_
_entity.id
_entity.type
_entity.pdbx_description
1 polymer ?
#
loop_
_entity_poly.entity_id
_entity_poly.type
_entity_poly.pdbx_seq_one_letter_code
_entity_poly.pdbx_strand_id
1 'polypeptide(L)'
;MSMASTGPAADAARAAFRELMDAKGHAVENAREAVAGLETAFAAGTLQRTPLLDQMLGDLMVALEQDEGQKLGGKSAEAARFILRAISRELDNA
;
A
#
# COMPACT_ATOMS: atom_id res chain seq x y z
N MET A 1 -4.58 18.64 10.88
CA MET A 1 -3.77 18.84 9.66
C MET A 1 -2.56 17.94 9.82
N SER A 2 -2.52 16.77 9.16
CA SER A 2 -1.28 16.00 9.09
C SER A 2 -0.34 16.73 8.13
N MET A 3 0.94 16.81 8.49
CA MET A 3 1.96 17.46 7.67
C MET A 3 2.65 16.37 6.85
N ALA A 4 2.83 16.59 5.56
CA ALA A 4 3.39 15.56 4.69
C ALA A 4 4.77 15.09 5.17
N SER A 5 5.04 13.79 5.07
CA SER A 5 6.35 13.21 5.35
C SER A 5 7.33 13.76 4.31
N THR A 6 8.41 14.41 4.74
CA THR A 6 9.34 15.11 3.84
C THR A 6 10.75 14.54 3.92
N GLY A 7 11.48 14.65 2.81
CA GLY A 7 12.89 14.31 2.71
C GLY A 7 13.18 13.02 1.95
N PRO A 8 14.46 12.76 1.62
CA PRO A 8 14.86 11.73 0.66
C PRO A 8 14.40 10.31 1.03
N ALA A 9 14.32 10.00 2.33
CA ALA A 9 13.85 8.70 2.80
C ALA A 9 12.35 8.50 2.56
N ALA A 10 11.53 9.54 2.77
CA ALA A 10 10.09 9.51 2.50
C ALA A 10 9.84 9.40 0.99
N ASP A 11 10.61 10.14 0.17
CA ASP A 11 10.54 10.05 -1.29
C ASP A 11 10.93 8.66 -1.80
N ALA A 12 11.98 8.07 -1.24
CA ALA A 12 12.42 6.71 -1.60
C ALA A 12 11.36 5.66 -1.20
N ALA A 13 10.74 5.78 -0.04
CA ALA A 13 9.68 4.87 0.40
C ALA A 13 8.45 4.94 -0.53
N ARG A 14 8.04 6.16 -0.93
CA ARG A 14 6.95 6.35 -1.92
C ARG A 14 7.30 5.78 -3.28
N ALA A 15 8.55 5.96 -3.74
CA ALA A 15 9.01 5.41 -5.01
C ALA A 15 9.00 3.89 -5.00
N ALA A 16 9.57 3.25 -3.97
CA ALA A 16 9.59 1.80 -3.82
C ALA A 16 8.18 1.21 -3.78
N PHE A 17 7.24 1.86 -3.09
CA PHE A 17 5.83 1.48 -3.10
C PHE A 17 5.23 1.51 -4.52
N ARG A 18 5.51 2.55 -5.30
CA ARG A 18 5.02 2.69 -6.69
C ARG A 18 5.64 1.67 -7.64
N GLU A 19 6.93 1.35 -7.46
CA GLU A 19 7.60 0.32 -8.25
C GLU A 19 6.95 -1.06 -8.06
N LEU A 20 6.59 -1.42 -6.82
CA LEU A 20 5.87 -2.67 -6.53
C LEU A 20 4.47 -2.70 -7.15
N MET A 21 3.77 -1.56 -7.23
CA MET A 21 2.47 -1.48 -7.89
C MET A 21 2.54 -1.67 -9.41
N ASP A 22 3.64 -1.24 -10.05
CA ASP A 22 3.83 -1.35 -11.50
C ASP A 22 4.50 -2.68 -11.92
N ALA A 23 5.05 -3.43 -10.95
CA ALA A 23 5.66 -4.72 -11.18
C ALA A 23 4.69 -5.71 -11.87
N LYS A 24 5.20 -6.37 -12.91
CA LYS A 24 4.43 -7.33 -13.72
C LYS A 24 4.37 -8.69 -13.04
N GLY A 25 3.21 -9.35 -13.14
CA GLY A 25 2.97 -10.66 -12.53
C GLY A 25 2.71 -10.54 -11.02
N HIS A 26 2.15 -11.61 -10.42
CA HIS A 26 2.05 -11.76 -8.96
C HIS A 26 1.45 -10.55 -8.20
N ALA A 27 0.35 -9.99 -8.71
CA ALA A 27 -0.24 -8.76 -8.15
C ALA A 27 -0.58 -8.86 -6.64
N VAL A 28 -0.88 -10.06 -6.14
CA VAL A 28 -1.17 -10.29 -4.72
C VAL A 28 0.11 -10.27 -3.90
N GLU A 29 1.13 -11.00 -4.33
CA GLU A 29 2.44 -10.96 -3.69
C GLU A 29 3.02 -9.54 -3.70
N ASN A 30 2.99 -8.83 -4.84
CA ASN A 30 3.48 -7.46 -4.93
C ASN A 30 2.73 -6.52 -3.97
N ALA A 31 1.41 -6.68 -3.84
CA ALA A 31 0.62 -5.90 -2.91
C ALA A 31 0.97 -6.20 -1.44
N ARG A 32 1.25 -7.47 -1.11
CA ARG A 32 1.71 -7.88 0.23
C ARG A 32 3.10 -7.32 0.54
N GLU A 33 4.01 -7.37 -0.42
CA GLU A 33 5.35 -6.76 -0.30
C GLU A 33 5.25 -5.24 -0.13
N ALA A 34 4.35 -4.59 -0.87
CA ALA A 34 4.11 -3.15 -0.74
C ALA A 34 3.61 -2.79 0.66
N VAL A 35 2.67 -3.56 1.22
CA VAL A 35 2.19 -3.37 2.61
C VAL A 35 3.33 -3.56 3.61
N ALA A 36 4.14 -4.62 3.47
CA ALA A 36 5.27 -4.86 4.36
C ALA A 36 6.31 -3.72 4.31
N GLY A 37 6.56 -3.16 3.12
CA GLY A 37 7.41 -1.98 2.94
C GLY A 37 6.86 -0.74 3.65
N LEU A 38 5.55 -0.49 3.54
CA LEU A 38 4.90 0.62 4.24
C LEU A 38 4.95 0.46 5.75
N GLU A 39 4.63 -0.73 6.29
CA GLU A 39 4.71 -1.00 7.73
C GLU A 39 6.13 -0.75 8.27
N THR A 40 7.16 -1.14 7.51
CA THR A 40 8.56 -0.87 7.85
C THR A 40 8.86 0.64 7.87
N ALA A 41 8.39 1.38 6.85
CA ALA A 41 8.59 2.82 6.77
C ALA A 41 7.86 3.57 7.89
N PHE A 42 6.66 3.12 8.29
CA PHE A 42 5.94 3.66 9.44
C PHE A 42 6.66 3.37 10.75
N ALA A 43 7.13 2.14 10.96
CA ALA A 43 7.86 1.75 12.17
C ALA A 43 9.18 2.53 12.32
N ALA A 44 9.85 2.83 11.20
CA ALA A 44 11.05 3.65 11.17
C ALA A 44 10.79 5.17 11.30
N GLY A 45 9.53 5.60 11.31
CA GLY A 45 9.14 7.02 11.29
C GLY A 45 9.49 7.75 9.99
N THR A 46 9.78 7.00 8.92
CA THR A 46 10.09 7.55 7.58
C THR A 46 8.83 8.07 6.89
N LEU A 47 7.69 7.40 7.13
CA LEU A 47 6.37 7.83 6.72
C LEU A 47 5.47 8.00 7.94
N GLN A 48 4.54 8.95 7.89
CA GLN A 48 3.50 9.08 8.90
C GLN A 48 2.35 8.11 8.63
N ARG A 49 2.06 7.24 9.60
CA ARG A 49 0.85 6.41 9.60
C ARG A 49 -0.33 7.25 10.07
N THR A 50 -1.13 7.73 9.13
CA THR A 50 -2.37 8.46 9.43
C THR A 50 -3.53 7.50 9.68
N PRO A 51 -4.60 7.92 10.39
CA PRO A 51 -5.80 7.09 10.56
C PRO A 51 -6.45 6.68 9.23
N LEU A 52 -6.32 7.52 8.20
CA LEU A 52 -6.87 7.22 6.87
C LEU A 52 -6.03 6.14 6.15
N LEU A 53 -4.70 6.22 6.23
CA LEU A 53 -3.82 5.17 5.72
C LEU A 53 -4.06 3.84 6.44
N ASP A 54 -4.26 3.89 7.76
CA ASP A 54 -4.57 2.70 8.56
C ASP A 54 -5.86 2.00 8.09
N GLN A 55 -6.93 2.76 7.89
CA GLN A 55 -8.19 2.24 7.36
C GLN A 55 -8.01 1.63 5.96
N MET A 56 -7.33 2.33 5.05
CA MET A 56 -7.09 1.83 3.69
C MET A 56 -6.26 0.55 3.69
N LEU A 57 -5.28 0.43 4.59
CA LEU A 57 -4.48 -0.79 4.73
C LEU A 57 -5.32 -1.95 5.26
N GLY A 58 -6.25 -1.68 6.20
CA GLY A 58 -7.24 -2.66 6.65
C GLY A 58 -8.11 -3.19 5.50
N ASP A 59 -8.68 -2.27 4.70
CA ASP A 59 -9.50 -2.63 3.54
C ASP A 59 -8.70 -3.41 2.49
N LEU A 60 -7.43 -3.04 2.29
CA LEU A 60 -6.53 -3.75 1.40
C LEU A 60 -6.25 -5.17 1.88
N MET A 61 -6.00 -5.37 3.18
CA MET A 61 -5.77 -6.72 3.74
C MET A 61 -6.98 -7.63 3.48
N VAL A 62 -8.20 -7.13 3.71
CA VAL A 62 -9.44 -7.87 3.41
C VAL A 62 -9.56 -8.18 1.91
N ALA A 63 -9.22 -7.22 1.05
CA ALA A 63 -9.23 -7.44 -0.40
C ALA A 63 -8.17 -8.45 -0.89
N LEU A 64 -7.08 -8.65 -0.11
CA LEU A 64 -5.99 -9.57 -0.39
C LEU A 64 -6.15 -10.93 0.31
N GLU A 65 -7.14 -11.09 1.18
CA GLU A 65 -7.51 -12.39 1.76
C GLU A 65 -7.98 -13.32 0.62
N GLN A 66 -7.38 -14.51 0.58
CA GLN A 66 -7.79 -15.61 -0.29
C GLN A 66 -8.13 -16.80 0.59
N ASP A 67 -9.31 -17.38 0.42
CA ASP A 67 -9.55 -18.77 0.85
C ASP A 67 -8.55 -19.69 0.14
N GLU A 68 -7.95 -20.65 0.86
CA GLU A 68 -6.90 -21.54 0.36
C GLU A 68 -7.28 -22.14 -1.01
N GLY A 69 -6.54 -21.74 -2.06
CA GLY A 69 -6.70 -22.25 -3.43
C GLY A 69 -7.52 -21.38 -4.40
N GLN A 70 -8.11 -20.26 -3.97
CA GLN A 70 -8.79 -19.32 -4.88
C GLN A 70 -7.84 -18.23 -5.39
N LYS A 71 -7.68 -18.15 -6.72
CA LYS A 71 -7.21 -16.92 -7.36
C LYS A 71 -8.20 -15.79 -7.02
N LEU A 72 -7.71 -14.61 -6.62
CA LEU A 72 -8.58 -13.42 -6.48
C LEU A 72 -9.48 -13.30 -7.71
N GLY A 73 -10.79 -13.35 -7.49
CA GLY A 73 -11.76 -13.05 -8.54
C GLY A 73 -11.57 -11.62 -9.06
N GLY A 74 -12.05 -11.34 -10.28
CA GLY A 74 -11.87 -10.04 -10.94
C GLY A 74 -12.22 -8.83 -10.03
N LYS A 75 -13.29 -8.94 -9.23
CA LYS A 75 -13.73 -7.89 -8.32
C LYS A 75 -12.75 -7.59 -7.19
N SER A 76 -12.18 -8.61 -6.53
CA SER A 76 -11.23 -8.40 -5.43
C SER A 76 -9.88 -7.88 -5.93
N ALA A 77 -9.44 -8.33 -7.10
CA ALA A 77 -8.25 -7.79 -7.76
C ALA A 77 -8.42 -6.34 -8.21
N GLU A 78 -9.60 -5.96 -8.70
CA GLU A 78 -9.93 -4.56 -9.01
C GLU A 78 -9.98 -3.71 -7.75
N ALA A 79 -10.62 -4.19 -6.66
CA ALA A 79 -10.68 -3.48 -5.40
C ALA A 79 -9.28 -3.18 -4.83
N ALA A 80 -8.39 -4.19 -4.81
CA ALA A 80 -7.01 -4.01 -4.36
C ALA A 80 -6.28 -2.91 -5.17
N ARG A 81 -6.47 -2.86 -6.49
CA ARG A 81 -5.87 -1.81 -7.34
C ARG A 81 -6.39 -0.41 -7.02
N PHE A 82 -7.70 -0.29 -6.77
CA PHE A 82 -8.28 1.00 -6.38
C PHE A 82 -7.75 1.47 -5.02
N ILE A 83 -7.68 0.57 -4.04
CA ILE A 83 -7.18 0.89 -2.70
C ILE A 83 -5.69 1.26 -2.74
N LEU A 84 -4.86 0.51 -3.46
CA LEU A 84 -3.43 0.81 -3.64
C LEU A 84 -3.20 2.19 -4.26
N ARG A 85 -4.00 2.59 -5.26
CA ARG A 85 -3.96 3.95 -5.83
C ARG A 85 -4.37 5.02 -4.82
N ALA A 86 -5.38 4.74 -3.99
CA ALA A 86 -5.80 5.66 -2.93
C ALA A 86 -4.69 5.85 -1.89
N ILE A 87 -4.04 4.76 -1.47
CA ILE A 87 -2.88 4.78 -0.57
C ILE A 87 -1.75 5.61 -1.18
N SER A 88 -1.39 5.38 -2.45
CA SER A 88 -0.34 6.19 -3.10
C SER A 88 -0.62 7.68 -3.04
N ARG A 89 -1.88 8.08 -3.26
CA ARG A 89 -2.27 9.50 -3.23
C ARG A 89 -2.26 10.05 -1.81
N GLU A 90 -2.69 9.25 -0.85
CA GLU A 90 -2.69 9.68 0.55
C GLU A 90 -1.26 9.81 1.09
N LEU A 91 -0.33 8.96 0.68
CA LEU A 91 1.09 9.08 1.01
C LEU A 91 1.71 10.38 0.51
N ASP A 92 1.20 11.00 -0.57
CA ASP A 92 1.66 12.32 -1.03
C ASP A 92 1.10 13.47 -0.18
N ASN A 93 -0.02 13.25 0.53
CA ASN A 93 -0.66 14.26 1.39
C ASN A 93 -0.26 14.15 2.87
N ALA A 94 0.22 12.97 3.29
CA ALA A 94 0.64 12.60 4.64
C ALA A 94 2.17 12.51 4.78
#